data_AF-A0A813LYW7-F1
#
_entry.id   AF-A0A813LYW7-F1
#
_cell.length_a   1.000
_cell.length_b   1.000
_cell.length_c   1.000
_cell.angle_alpha   90.00
_cell.angle_beta   90.00
_cell.angle_gamma   90.00
#
_symmetry.space_group_name_H-M   'P 1'
#
loop_
_entity.id
_entity.type
_entity.pdbx_description
1 polymer ?
#
loop_
_entity_poly.entity_id
_entity_poly.type
_entity_poly.pdbx_seq_one_letter_code
_entity_poly.pdbx_strand_id
1 'polypeptide(L)'
;MLGAFSRSGSGDPAPESFQGKVLSSLSKIESSLTLHLQKPPGQLLGMQLAPVLSGSALQVCGIKAGGLVDQYNLQVAAVASSGTSWWEAQSLRDSDIVEAVNGETSADDMMKELASSDSLMLRVRRPLQGGASVLPWLCEVDLKRNTARGERWGCQLSPVKDGSDTLDVTSVDRFGAVANWNQANPRLAIRAGDRVVAVGEEMGSPAMLAQLRETTATSCCWLVARGALMPGGVVVQKPPPEVICGPFRKRDGEKLGIRIGRAMESPLRGALVEPGCAGAMVVKEIVSGFLVDRWNQRPGVPRVIEGAVVLSVNGCRDPQEFATQLSKPSVHIRLRAPRAALGADGRGGSDLLEVI
;
A
#
# COMPACT_ATOMS: atom_id res chain seq x y z
N MET A 1 40.44 -9.64 -14.98
CA MET A 1 39.09 -10.15 -15.32
C MET A 1 38.23 -10.06 -14.07
N LEU A 2 37.50 -8.96 -13.93
CA LEU A 2 36.50 -8.78 -12.88
C LEU A 2 35.25 -9.55 -13.31
N GLY A 3 35.00 -10.68 -12.66
CA GLY A 3 33.77 -11.45 -12.83
C GLY A 3 32.59 -10.62 -12.34
N ALA A 4 31.69 -10.27 -13.26
CA ALA A 4 30.41 -9.69 -12.94
C ALA A 4 29.65 -10.66 -12.02
N PHE A 5 29.31 -10.20 -10.82
CA PHE A 5 28.33 -10.88 -9.98
C PHE A 5 26.99 -10.87 -10.71
N SER A 6 26.65 -12.01 -11.30
CA SER A 6 25.30 -12.31 -11.78
C SER A 6 24.34 -12.14 -10.60
N ARG A 7 23.34 -11.26 -10.74
CA ARG A 7 22.19 -11.15 -9.84
C ARG A 7 21.34 -12.42 -9.99
N SER A 8 21.81 -13.53 -9.46
CA SER A 8 21.08 -14.79 -9.46
C SER A 8 20.03 -14.77 -8.34
N GLY A 9 18.75 -14.79 -8.72
CA GLY A 9 17.70 -15.36 -7.89
C GLY A 9 16.73 -14.41 -7.20
N SER A 10 16.39 -13.25 -7.77
CA SER A 10 15.08 -12.67 -7.45
C SER A 10 14.02 -13.56 -8.10
N GLY A 11 13.59 -14.59 -7.38
CA GLY A 11 12.55 -15.52 -7.82
C GLY A 11 11.22 -14.81 -7.89
N ASP A 12 11.03 -14.00 -8.94
CA ASP A 12 9.73 -13.43 -9.24
C ASP A 12 8.71 -14.57 -9.35
N PRO A 13 7.53 -14.41 -8.76
CA PRO A 13 6.50 -15.44 -8.82
C PRO A 13 6.14 -15.69 -10.28
N ALA A 14 5.93 -16.96 -10.63
CA ALA A 14 5.55 -17.32 -11.98
C ALA A 14 4.25 -16.58 -12.37
N PRO A 15 4.15 -15.97 -13.56
CA PRO A 15 3.00 -15.13 -13.93
C PRO A 15 1.64 -15.82 -13.78
N GLU A 16 1.60 -17.14 -13.96
CA GLU A 16 0.42 -17.98 -13.85
C GLU A 16 0.04 -18.35 -12.40
N SER A 17 0.98 -18.22 -11.46
CA SER A 17 0.70 -18.43 -10.03
C SER A 17 -0.28 -17.38 -9.51
N PHE A 18 -1.00 -17.69 -8.43
CA PHE A 18 -1.89 -16.71 -7.79
C PHE A 18 -1.15 -15.40 -7.46
N GLN A 19 0.06 -15.50 -6.91
CA GLN A 19 0.88 -14.33 -6.61
C GLN A 19 1.25 -13.53 -7.88
N GLY A 20 1.66 -14.21 -8.96
CA GLY A 20 1.98 -13.57 -10.23
C GLY A 20 0.79 -12.82 -10.82
N LYS A 21 -0.40 -13.44 -10.76
CA LYS A 21 -1.65 -12.81 -11.20
C LYS A 21 -2.04 -11.62 -10.33
N VAL A 22 -1.90 -11.70 -9.00
CA VAL A 22 -2.14 -10.56 -8.11
C VAL A 22 -1.20 -9.41 -8.44
N LEU A 23 0.11 -9.66 -8.57
CA LEU A 23 1.06 -8.61 -8.95
C LEU A 23 0.73 -8.01 -10.32
N SER A 24 0.29 -8.83 -11.28
CA SER A 24 -0.15 -8.36 -12.60
C SER A 24 -1.43 -7.51 -12.52
N SER A 25 -2.37 -7.83 -11.63
CA SER A 25 -3.56 -7.00 -11.42
C SER A 25 -3.18 -5.68 -10.75
N LEU A 26 -2.37 -5.73 -9.69
CA LEU A 26 -1.89 -4.53 -8.99
C LEU A 26 -1.08 -3.60 -9.90
N SER A 27 -0.32 -4.13 -10.86
CA SER A 27 0.46 -3.33 -11.82
C SER A 27 -0.42 -2.50 -12.76
N LYS A 28 -1.65 -2.95 -12.99
CA LYS A 28 -2.64 -2.32 -13.87
C LYS A 28 -3.62 -1.44 -13.10
N ILE A 29 -3.58 -1.42 -11.77
CA ILE A 29 -4.42 -0.48 -11.01
C ILE A 29 -3.87 0.92 -11.24
N GLU A 30 -4.74 1.76 -11.79
CA GLU A 30 -4.42 3.14 -12.12
C GLU A 30 -5.56 4.06 -11.68
N SER A 31 -5.22 5.32 -11.42
CA SER A 31 -6.21 6.36 -11.19
C SER A 31 -5.97 7.51 -12.17
N SER A 32 -7.05 7.98 -12.81
CA SER A 32 -7.04 9.16 -13.65
C SER A 32 -7.67 10.32 -12.90
N LEU A 33 -6.99 11.46 -12.87
CA LEU A 33 -7.41 12.66 -12.18
C LEU A 33 -7.22 13.89 -13.06
N THR A 34 -8.13 14.86 -12.92
CA THR A 34 -8.06 16.15 -13.60
C THR A 34 -7.85 17.24 -12.56
N LEU A 35 -6.81 18.04 -12.75
CA LEU A 35 -6.42 19.10 -11.83
C LEU A 35 -6.57 20.45 -12.52
N HIS A 36 -7.07 21.42 -11.78
CA HIS A 36 -7.15 22.81 -12.22
C HIS A 36 -6.22 23.65 -11.36
N LEU A 37 -5.20 24.24 -11.97
CA LEU A 37 -4.24 25.12 -11.32
C LEU A 37 -4.38 26.52 -11.89
N GLN A 38 -4.35 27.52 -11.02
CA GLN A 38 -4.21 28.92 -11.41
C GLN A 38 -2.78 29.35 -11.07
N LYS A 39 -2.03 29.81 -12.06
CA LYS A 39 -0.64 30.23 -11.98
C LYS A 39 -0.58 31.76 -12.00
N PRO A 40 -0.26 32.39 -10.86
CA PRO A 40 -0.03 33.83 -10.80
C PRO A 40 1.11 34.26 -11.73
N PRO A 41 1.06 35.50 -12.27
CA PRO A 41 2.11 36.02 -13.14
C PRO A 41 3.50 35.90 -12.51
N GLY A 42 4.43 35.29 -13.24
CA GLY A 42 5.82 35.09 -12.80
C GLY A 42 6.04 33.99 -11.76
N GLN A 43 4.98 33.33 -11.26
CA GLN A 43 5.13 32.19 -10.35
C GLN A 43 5.54 30.93 -11.14
N LEU A 44 6.59 30.26 -10.66
CA LEU A 44 6.99 28.96 -11.18
C LEU A 44 6.07 27.86 -10.65
N LEU A 45 5.79 26.87 -11.51
CA LEU A 45 4.96 25.71 -11.18
C LEU A 45 5.52 24.89 -10.00
N GLY A 46 6.85 24.83 -9.88
CA GLY A 46 7.53 24.07 -8.85
C GLY A 46 7.48 22.56 -9.09
N MET A 47 7.46 22.11 -10.34
CA MET A 47 7.60 20.69 -10.70
C MET A 47 8.86 20.45 -11.51
N GLN A 48 9.51 19.31 -11.27
CA GLN A 48 10.48 18.73 -12.16
C GLN A 48 9.76 17.67 -13.00
N LEU A 49 9.81 17.82 -14.32
CA LEU A 49 9.15 16.93 -15.27
C LEU A 49 10.18 16.29 -16.19
N ALA A 50 9.97 15.03 -16.54
CA ALA A 50 10.74 14.33 -17.55
C ALA A 50 9.81 13.69 -18.58
N PRO A 51 10.12 13.72 -19.88
CA PRO A 51 9.36 12.96 -20.87
C PRO A 51 9.39 11.46 -20.55
N VAL A 52 8.22 10.82 -20.61
CA VAL A 52 8.15 9.35 -20.63
C VAL A 52 8.71 8.85 -21.98
N LEU A 53 9.25 7.62 -22.05
CA LEU A 53 9.93 7.07 -23.24
C LEU A 53 9.12 7.18 -24.56
N SER A 54 7.78 7.24 -24.49
CA SER A 54 6.92 7.41 -25.67
C SER A 54 6.89 8.85 -26.21
N GLY A 55 7.37 9.85 -25.45
CA GLY A 55 7.27 11.28 -25.76
C GLY A 55 5.85 11.87 -25.64
N SER A 56 4.86 11.06 -25.26
CA SER A 56 3.44 11.43 -25.21
C SER A 56 2.92 11.78 -23.82
N ALA A 57 3.82 11.93 -22.85
CA ALA A 57 3.49 12.18 -21.45
C ALA A 57 4.71 12.76 -20.73
N LEU A 58 4.46 13.42 -19.60
CA LEU A 58 5.49 13.92 -18.71
C LEU A 58 5.36 13.21 -17.35
N GLN A 59 6.43 12.61 -16.86
CA GLN A 59 6.50 12.08 -15.51
C GLN A 59 6.92 13.20 -14.54
N VAL A 60 6.20 13.31 -13.42
CA VAL A 60 6.59 14.15 -12.30
C VAL A 60 7.78 13.48 -11.59
N CYS A 61 8.96 14.08 -11.67
CA CYS A 61 10.17 13.57 -11.03
C CYS A 61 10.45 14.22 -9.68
N GLY A 62 9.77 15.31 -9.36
CA GLY A 62 9.94 16.03 -8.12
C GLY A 62 8.98 17.21 -8.01
N ILE A 63 8.53 17.49 -6.80
CA ILE A 63 7.77 18.68 -6.46
C ILE A 63 8.60 19.55 -5.52
N LYS A 64 8.87 20.79 -5.93
CA LYS A 64 9.65 21.76 -5.16
C LYS A 64 8.79 22.35 -4.04
N ALA A 65 9.25 22.19 -2.80
CA ALA A 65 8.63 22.81 -1.63
C ALA A 65 8.46 24.34 -1.82
N GLY A 66 7.28 24.85 -1.45
CA GLY A 66 6.86 26.24 -1.63
C GLY A 66 6.47 26.63 -3.05
N GLY A 67 6.60 25.73 -4.04
CA GLY A 67 6.14 25.96 -5.41
C GLY A 67 4.60 25.95 -5.54
N LEU A 68 4.08 26.35 -6.70
CA LEU A 68 2.63 26.41 -6.94
C LEU A 68 1.94 25.05 -6.70
N VAL A 69 2.52 23.97 -7.21
CA VAL A 69 1.96 22.61 -7.05
C VAL A 69 2.01 22.15 -5.60
N ASP A 70 3.06 22.47 -4.85
CA ASP A 70 3.14 22.17 -3.42
C ASP A 70 2.04 22.89 -2.64
N GLN A 71 1.86 24.19 -2.90
CA GLN A 71 0.78 24.99 -2.29
C GLN A 71 -0.61 24.44 -2.63
N TYR A 72 -0.85 24.08 -3.89
CA TYR A 72 -2.11 23.45 -4.31
C TYR A 72 -2.35 22.12 -3.57
N ASN A 73 -1.33 21.28 -3.48
CA ASN A 73 -1.42 20.01 -2.76
C ASN A 73 -1.73 20.21 -1.27
N LEU A 74 -1.15 21.23 -0.64
CA LEU A 74 -1.46 21.60 0.75
C LEU A 74 -2.91 22.07 0.91
N GLN A 75 -3.44 22.84 -0.04
CA GLN A 75 -4.84 23.27 -0.04
C GLN A 75 -5.80 22.07 -0.18
N VAL A 76 -5.52 21.17 -1.13
CA VAL A 76 -6.31 19.95 -1.33
C VAL A 76 -6.28 19.08 -0.07
N ALA A 77 -5.12 18.94 0.57
CA ALA A 77 -4.99 18.20 1.82
C ALA A 77 -5.78 18.83 2.97
N ALA A 78 -5.87 20.16 3.04
CA ALA A 78 -6.64 20.87 4.06
C ALA A 78 -8.16 20.69 3.90
N VAL A 79 -8.65 20.47 2.67
CA VAL A 79 -10.08 20.29 2.37
C VAL A 79 -10.47 18.81 2.35
N ALA A 80 -9.52 17.90 2.18
CA ALA A 80 -9.78 16.46 2.13
C ALA A 80 -10.39 15.97 3.45
N SER A 81 -11.64 15.51 3.39
CA SER A 81 -12.28 14.83 4.51
C SER A 81 -11.57 13.52 4.83
N SER A 82 -11.57 13.12 6.11
CA SER A 82 -11.13 11.80 6.55
C SER A 82 -11.99 10.69 5.92
N GLY A 83 -11.64 10.23 4.72
CA GLY A 83 -12.41 9.19 4.04
C GLY A 83 -12.23 9.11 2.53
N THR A 84 -11.73 10.16 1.86
CA THR A 84 -11.49 10.10 0.42
C THR A 84 -10.43 9.05 0.11
N SER A 85 -10.70 8.14 -0.84
CA SER A 85 -9.68 7.20 -1.27
C SER A 85 -8.51 7.99 -1.84
N TRP A 86 -7.33 7.70 -1.31
CA TRP A 86 -6.16 8.55 -1.46
C TRP A 86 -5.61 8.56 -2.90
N TRP A 87 -5.94 7.59 -3.76
CA TRP A 87 -5.58 7.65 -5.18
C TRP A 87 -6.47 8.65 -5.93
N GLU A 88 -7.68 8.92 -5.43
CA GLU A 88 -8.62 9.92 -5.95
C GLU A 88 -8.33 11.32 -5.42
N ALA A 89 -7.41 11.46 -4.46
CA ALA A 89 -6.98 12.76 -3.98
C ALA A 89 -6.43 13.57 -5.16
N GLN A 90 -7.04 14.73 -5.40
CA GLN A 90 -6.69 15.71 -6.44
C GLN A 90 -5.39 16.44 -6.11
N SER A 91 -4.34 15.73 -5.72
CA SER A 91 -2.98 16.25 -5.49
C SER A 91 -2.05 15.68 -6.55
N LEU A 92 -0.98 16.38 -6.91
CA LEU A 92 0.14 15.83 -7.70
C LEU A 92 1.19 15.19 -6.82
N ARG A 93 1.88 14.19 -7.35
CA ARG A 93 2.94 13.46 -6.66
C ARG A 93 4.06 13.07 -7.60
N ASP A 94 5.22 12.80 -7.03
CA ASP A 94 6.29 12.16 -7.75
C ASP A 94 5.81 10.83 -8.34
N SER A 95 6.26 10.57 -9.56
CA SER A 95 5.88 9.48 -10.45
C SER A 95 4.47 9.52 -11.03
N ASP A 96 3.67 10.54 -10.72
CA ASP A 96 2.46 10.80 -11.50
C ASP A 96 2.83 11.08 -12.96
N ILE A 97 1.97 10.66 -13.88
CA ILE A 97 2.14 10.82 -15.32
C ILE A 97 1.14 11.86 -15.82
N VAL A 98 1.63 13.04 -16.19
CA VAL A 98 0.83 14.06 -16.86
C VAL A 98 0.65 13.63 -18.32
N GLU A 99 -0.58 13.28 -18.66
CA GLU A 99 -0.97 12.81 -19.99
C GLU A 99 -1.47 13.94 -20.89
N ALA A 100 -1.94 15.03 -20.30
CA ALA A 100 -2.28 16.23 -21.05
C ALA A 100 -2.19 17.51 -20.21
N VAL A 101 -1.90 18.63 -20.87
CA VAL A 101 -1.95 19.99 -20.32
C VAL A 101 -2.81 20.84 -21.25
N ASN A 102 -3.97 21.31 -20.79
CA ASN A 102 -4.92 22.09 -21.59
C ASN A 102 -5.30 21.43 -22.95
N GLY A 103 -5.23 20.10 -23.03
CA GLY A 103 -5.51 19.34 -24.25
C GLY A 103 -4.26 18.91 -25.03
N GLU A 104 -3.11 19.54 -24.79
CA GLU A 104 -1.83 19.15 -25.40
C GLU A 104 -1.33 17.83 -24.82
N THR A 105 -0.91 16.91 -25.69
CA THR A 105 -0.48 15.54 -25.28
C THR A 105 0.97 15.22 -25.65
N SER A 106 1.65 16.06 -26.44
CA SER A 106 3.08 15.87 -26.71
C SER A 106 3.90 16.46 -25.56
N ALA A 107 5.01 15.84 -25.17
CA ALA A 107 5.88 16.36 -24.11
C ALA A 107 6.32 17.81 -24.38
N ASP A 108 6.68 18.12 -25.62
CA ASP A 108 7.16 19.45 -26.00
C ASP A 108 6.05 20.51 -25.94
N ASP A 109 4.85 20.19 -26.44
CA ASP A 109 3.74 21.14 -26.45
C ASP A 109 3.15 21.31 -25.03
N MET A 110 3.10 20.23 -24.25
CA MET A 110 2.78 20.33 -22.81
C MET A 110 3.77 21.25 -22.08
N MET A 111 5.09 21.12 -22.32
CA MET A 111 6.08 21.98 -21.67
C MET A 111 5.95 23.46 -22.07
N LYS A 112 5.64 23.75 -23.34
CA LYS A 112 5.33 25.12 -23.79
C LYS A 112 4.10 25.66 -23.07
N GLU A 113 3.03 24.87 -23.00
CA GLU A 113 1.77 25.25 -22.39
C GLU A 113 1.92 25.55 -20.88
N LEU A 114 2.66 24.69 -20.16
CA LEU A 114 3.00 24.92 -18.75
C LEU A 114 3.77 26.23 -18.53
N ALA A 115 4.59 26.64 -19.51
CA ALA A 115 5.38 27.87 -19.43
C ALA A 115 4.54 29.12 -19.73
N SER A 116 3.68 29.08 -20.74
CA SER A 116 2.94 30.26 -21.24
C SER A 116 1.62 30.53 -20.54
N SER A 117 0.94 29.51 -20.03
CA SER A 117 -0.45 29.66 -19.56
C SER A 117 -0.55 29.98 -18.07
N ASP A 118 -1.55 30.79 -17.73
CA ASP A 118 -1.90 31.18 -16.36
C ASP A 118 -2.98 30.28 -15.76
N SER A 119 -3.76 29.58 -16.59
CA SER A 119 -4.77 28.60 -16.16
C SER A 119 -4.42 27.25 -16.77
N LEU A 120 -4.20 26.24 -15.93
CA LEU A 120 -3.76 24.92 -16.34
C LEU A 120 -4.78 23.87 -15.93
N MET A 121 -5.17 23.04 -16.89
CA MET A 121 -5.93 21.82 -16.70
C MET A 121 -5.02 20.63 -17.01
N LEU A 122 -4.65 19.90 -15.96
CA LEU A 122 -3.76 18.75 -16.07
C LEU A 122 -4.60 17.47 -16.06
N ARG A 123 -4.46 16.62 -17.08
CA ARG A 123 -4.92 15.23 -17.01
C ARG A 123 -3.76 14.36 -16.56
N VAL A 124 -3.94 13.69 -15.43
CA VAL A 124 -2.88 12.97 -14.75
C VAL A 124 -3.32 11.53 -14.57
N ARG A 125 -2.41 10.60 -14.86
CA ARG A 125 -2.52 9.18 -14.57
C ARG A 125 -1.55 8.82 -13.45
N ARG A 126 -2.06 8.13 -12.43
CA ARG A 126 -1.31 7.67 -11.27
C ARG A 126 -1.24 6.14 -11.29
N PRO A 127 -0.09 5.55 -11.66
CA PRO A 127 0.09 4.11 -11.56
C PRO A 127 0.32 3.68 -10.10
N LEU A 128 -0.25 2.54 -9.71
CA LEU A 128 0.00 1.96 -8.39
C LEU A 128 1.40 1.35 -8.27
N GLN A 129 1.97 0.86 -9.38
CA GLN A 129 3.29 0.26 -9.43
C GLN A 129 4.28 1.14 -10.20
N GLY A 130 5.52 1.22 -9.69
CA GLY A 130 6.62 1.93 -10.36
C GLY A 130 6.83 3.37 -9.93
N GLY A 131 5.91 3.94 -9.14
CA GLY A 131 6.10 5.22 -8.49
C GLY A 131 6.55 5.11 -7.04
N ALA A 132 7.57 5.87 -6.65
CA ALA A 132 8.09 5.87 -5.26
C ALA A 132 7.03 6.32 -4.22
N SER A 133 5.94 6.95 -4.67
CA SER A 133 4.99 7.67 -3.84
C SER A 133 3.83 6.82 -3.32
N VAL A 134 3.61 5.62 -3.86
CA VAL A 134 2.46 4.79 -3.50
C VAL A 134 2.86 3.34 -3.33
N LEU A 135 2.45 2.76 -2.20
CA LEU A 135 2.52 1.32 -2.01
C LEU A 135 1.11 0.76 -1.85
N PRO A 136 0.76 -0.32 -2.58
CA PRO A 136 -0.42 -1.10 -2.26
C PRO A 136 -0.30 -1.67 -0.84
N TRP A 137 -1.25 -1.30 0.00
CA TRP A 137 -1.61 -2.01 1.20
C TRP A 137 -2.55 -3.15 0.81
N LEU A 138 -2.17 -4.37 1.17
CA LEU A 138 -2.93 -5.58 0.89
C LEU A 138 -3.40 -6.23 2.18
N CYS A 139 -4.67 -6.58 2.23
CA CYS A 139 -5.27 -7.29 3.34
C CYS A 139 -6.15 -8.43 2.84
N GLU A 140 -5.94 -9.61 3.42
CA GLU A 140 -6.88 -10.71 3.38
C GLU A 140 -7.95 -10.46 4.44
N VAL A 141 -9.20 -10.66 4.04
CA VAL A 141 -10.38 -10.39 4.84
C VAL A 141 -11.26 -11.63 4.83
N ASP A 142 -11.30 -12.33 5.95
CA ASP A 142 -12.10 -13.54 6.14
C ASP A 142 -13.53 -13.17 6.54
N LEU A 143 -14.42 -13.05 5.54
CA LEU A 143 -15.81 -12.72 5.75
C LEU A 143 -16.64 -13.97 6.04
N LYS A 144 -17.59 -13.84 6.97
CA LYS A 144 -18.61 -14.84 7.27
C LYS A 144 -19.98 -14.18 7.27
N ARG A 145 -20.94 -14.81 6.59
CA ARG A 145 -22.35 -14.37 6.55
C ARG A 145 -23.30 -15.48 6.98
N ASN A 146 -24.39 -15.10 7.63
CA ASN A 146 -25.46 -15.97 8.07
C ASN A 146 -26.55 -16.07 6.98
N THR A 147 -26.40 -17.05 6.08
CA THR A 147 -27.35 -17.29 4.99
C THR A 147 -28.74 -17.69 5.49
N ALA A 148 -28.83 -18.35 6.65
CA ALA A 148 -30.12 -18.70 7.28
C ALA A 148 -30.95 -17.47 7.68
N ARG A 149 -30.30 -16.31 7.86
CA ARG A 149 -30.95 -15.01 8.13
C ARG A 149 -31.03 -14.12 6.88
N GLY A 150 -30.66 -14.62 5.71
CA GLY A 150 -30.60 -13.83 4.48
C GLY A 150 -29.53 -12.73 4.51
N GLU A 151 -28.50 -12.88 5.34
CA GLU A 151 -27.42 -11.89 5.45
C GLU A 151 -26.64 -11.78 4.12
N ARG A 152 -26.44 -10.55 3.65
CA ARG A 152 -25.64 -10.23 2.47
C ARG A 152 -24.18 -9.95 2.86
N TRP A 153 -23.30 -9.83 1.87
CA TRP A 153 -21.91 -9.42 2.12
C TRP A 153 -21.80 -8.02 2.75
N GLY A 154 -22.75 -7.11 2.49
CA GLY A 154 -22.82 -5.81 3.18
C GLY A 154 -21.98 -4.70 2.54
N CYS A 155 -21.80 -4.73 1.22
CA CYS A 155 -21.19 -3.65 0.44
C CYS A 155 -21.67 -3.69 -1.01
N GLN A 156 -21.50 -2.58 -1.72
CA GLN A 156 -21.70 -2.51 -3.17
C GLN A 156 -20.35 -2.60 -3.87
N LEU A 157 -20.30 -3.41 -4.93
CA LEU A 157 -19.11 -3.66 -5.73
C LEU A 157 -19.39 -3.34 -7.21
N SER A 158 -18.46 -2.68 -7.88
CA SER A 158 -18.54 -2.43 -9.32
C SER A 158 -17.24 -2.78 -10.05
N PRO A 159 -17.31 -3.45 -11.22
CA PRO A 159 -16.13 -3.65 -12.06
C PRO A 159 -15.46 -2.33 -12.46
N VAL A 160 -14.14 -2.35 -12.44
CA VAL A 160 -13.30 -1.19 -12.77
C VAL A 160 -12.91 -1.23 -14.24
N LYS A 161 -12.83 -0.06 -14.89
CA LYS A 161 -12.51 0.09 -16.32
C LYS A 161 -11.05 0.44 -16.62
N ASP A 162 -10.14 0.25 -15.67
CA ASP A 162 -8.70 0.53 -15.79
C ASP A 162 -7.89 -0.68 -16.31
N GLY A 163 -8.54 -1.79 -16.61
CA GLY A 163 -7.89 -3.02 -17.07
C GLY A 163 -7.24 -3.85 -15.96
N SER A 164 -7.37 -3.46 -14.69
CA SER A 164 -6.89 -4.24 -13.54
C SER A 164 -7.75 -5.49 -13.24
N ASP A 165 -8.93 -5.57 -13.84
CA ASP A 165 -9.98 -6.56 -13.58
C ASP A 165 -10.36 -6.68 -12.09
N THR A 166 -10.23 -5.59 -11.33
CA THR A 166 -10.63 -5.51 -9.92
C THR A 166 -12.08 -5.09 -9.75
N LEU A 167 -12.60 -5.21 -8.52
CA LEU A 167 -13.89 -4.63 -8.12
C LEU A 167 -13.66 -3.43 -7.19
N ASP A 168 -14.33 -2.32 -7.47
CA ASP A 168 -14.35 -1.15 -6.61
C ASP A 168 -15.42 -1.29 -5.53
N VAL A 169 -15.06 -1.04 -4.27
CA VAL A 169 -16.02 -0.93 -3.18
C VAL A 169 -16.66 0.46 -3.24
N THR A 170 -17.85 0.59 -3.80
CA THR A 170 -18.49 1.91 -3.96
C THR A 170 -19.19 2.39 -2.69
N SER A 171 -19.66 1.46 -1.86
CA SER A 171 -20.22 1.74 -0.54
C SER A 171 -20.16 0.52 0.37
N VAL A 172 -20.11 0.76 1.68
CA VAL A 172 -20.22 -0.27 2.70
C VAL A 172 -21.54 -0.08 3.44
N ASP A 173 -22.35 -1.12 3.50
CA ASP A 173 -23.64 -1.08 4.18
C ASP A 173 -23.43 -1.03 5.70
N ARG A 174 -24.42 -0.51 6.44
CA ARG A 174 -24.38 -0.50 7.92
C ARG A 174 -24.49 -1.89 8.55
N PHE A 175 -24.90 -2.90 7.76
CA PHE A 175 -25.15 -4.27 8.22
C PHE A 175 -24.59 -5.26 7.19
N GLY A 176 -24.31 -6.49 7.65
CA GLY A 176 -23.79 -7.57 6.81
C GLY A 176 -22.37 -7.98 7.17
N ALA A 177 -21.82 -8.96 6.44
CA ALA A 177 -20.53 -9.56 6.76
C ALA A 177 -19.37 -8.56 6.81
N VAL A 178 -19.30 -7.62 5.86
CA VAL A 178 -18.28 -6.57 5.82
C VAL A 178 -18.42 -5.62 7.01
N ALA A 179 -19.65 -5.21 7.36
CA ALA A 179 -19.88 -4.36 8.53
C ALA A 179 -19.43 -5.05 9.83
N ASN A 180 -19.77 -6.34 10.00
CA ASN A 180 -19.35 -7.13 11.14
C ASN A 180 -17.82 -7.28 11.20
N TRP A 181 -17.18 -7.54 10.05
CA TRP A 181 -15.71 -7.59 9.94
C TRP A 181 -15.07 -6.26 10.34
N ASN A 182 -15.57 -5.15 9.81
CA ASN A 182 -15.06 -3.81 10.09
C ASN A 182 -15.17 -3.45 11.57
N GLN A 183 -16.27 -3.83 12.22
CA GLN A 183 -16.46 -3.62 13.65
C GLN A 183 -15.44 -4.42 14.49
N ALA A 184 -15.16 -5.67 14.09
CA ALA A 184 -14.18 -6.52 14.77
C ALA A 184 -12.73 -6.13 14.46
N ASN A 185 -12.48 -5.55 13.28
CA ASN A 185 -11.15 -5.23 12.77
C ASN A 185 -11.05 -3.77 12.30
N PRO A 186 -11.22 -2.77 13.18
CA PRO A 186 -11.30 -1.35 12.77
C PRO A 186 -10.06 -0.86 12.00
N ARG A 187 -8.89 -1.46 12.26
CA ARG A 187 -7.62 -1.14 11.57
C ARG A 187 -7.53 -1.72 10.16
N LEU A 188 -8.26 -2.80 9.89
CA LEU A 188 -8.33 -3.50 8.60
C LEU A 188 -9.70 -3.33 7.94
N ALA A 189 -10.48 -2.34 8.40
CA ALA A 189 -11.83 -2.14 7.94
C ALA A 189 -11.83 -1.82 6.44
N ILE A 190 -12.68 -2.50 5.67
CA ILE A 190 -12.99 -2.25 4.26
C ILE A 190 -13.79 -0.93 4.17
N ARG A 191 -13.47 -0.09 3.19
CA ARG A 191 -14.06 1.24 3.00
C ARG A 191 -14.44 1.46 1.55
N ALA A 192 -15.27 2.48 1.31
CA ALA A 192 -15.51 2.96 -0.03
C ALA A 192 -14.18 3.39 -0.69
N GLY A 193 -14.00 3.07 -1.96
CA GLY A 193 -12.77 3.26 -2.71
C GLY A 193 -11.64 2.30 -2.32
N ASP A 194 -11.93 1.15 -1.71
CA ASP A 194 -11.02 0.01 -1.69
C ASP A 194 -11.20 -0.83 -2.97
N ARG A 195 -10.16 -1.56 -3.38
CA ARG A 195 -10.20 -2.50 -4.52
C ARG A 195 -10.20 -3.93 -4.03
N VAL A 196 -11.17 -4.73 -4.43
CA VAL A 196 -11.12 -6.19 -4.26
C VAL A 196 -10.39 -6.78 -5.47
N VAL A 197 -9.24 -7.40 -5.20
CA VAL A 197 -8.32 -7.96 -6.19
C VAL A 197 -8.59 -9.46 -6.41
N ALA A 198 -9.02 -10.16 -5.37
CA ALA A 198 -9.42 -11.55 -5.44
C ALA A 198 -10.53 -11.85 -4.42
N VAL A 199 -11.33 -12.86 -4.74
CA VAL A 199 -12.34 -13.46 -3.87
C VAL A 199 -12.03 -14.96 -3.85
N GLY A 200 -11.68 -15.53 -2.70
CA GLY A 200 -11.10 -16.87 -2.62
C GLY A 200 -9.88 -17.02 -3.56
N GLU A 201 -9.96 -17.97 -4.47
CA GLU A 201 -8.96 -18.19 -5.53
C GLU A 201 -9.33 -17.51 -6.86
N GLU A 202 -10.52 -16.93 -6.95
CA GLU A 202 -11.01 -16.29 -8.16
C GLU A 202 -10.44 -14.88 -8.31
N MET A 203 -9.97 -14.61 -9.52
CA MET A 203 -9.48 -13.31 -9.95
C MET A 203 -10.23 -12.85 -11.18
N GLY A 204 -10.28 -11.54 -11.36
CA GLY A 204 -11.01 -10.92 -12.45
C GLY A 204 -12.47 -10.66 -12.09
N SER A 205 -12.94 -9.46 -12.42
CA SER A 205 -14.25 -8.97 -12.01
C SER A 205 -15.43 -9.89 -12.32
N PRO A 206 -15.53 -10.58 -13.49
CA PRO A 206 -16.65 -11.49 -13.75
C PRO A 206 -16.65 -12.72 -12.86
N ALA A 207 -15.49 -13.36 -12.66
CA ALA A 207 -15.35 -14.57 -11.85
C ALA A 207 -15.57 -14.27 -10.36
N MET A 208 -14.98 -13.19 -9.85
CA MET A 208 -15.22 -12.71 -8.49
C MET A 208 -16.71 -12.44 -8.23
N LEU A 209 -17.41 -11.76 -9.13
CA LEU A 209 -18.85 -11.51 -8.99
C LEU A 209 -19.68 -12.80 -9.05
N ALA A 210 -19.30 -13.77 -9.89
CA ALA A 210 -19.95 -15.07 -9.93
C ALA A 210 -19.83 -15.79 -8.59
N GLN A 211 -18.64 -15.82 -7.99
CA GLN A 211 -18.42 -16.43 -6.69
C GLN A 211 -19.17 -15.70 -5.56
N LEU A 212 -19.24 -14.38 -5.58
CA LEU A 212 -19.99 -13.62 -4.56
C LEU A 212 -21.50 -13.83 -4.63
N ARG A 213 -22.02 -14.19 -5.82
CA ARG A 213 -23.43 -14.52 -6.06
C ARG A 213 -23.79 -15.94 -5.62
N GLU A 214 -22.81 -16.81 -5.39
CA GLU A 214 -23.05 -18.16 -4.89
C GLU A 214 -23.79 -18.08 -3.56
N THR A 215 -25.04 -18.54 -3.52
CA THR A 215 -25.94 -18.35 -2.37
C THR A 215 -25.61 -19.30 -1.22
N THR A 216 -24.98 -20.44 -1.53
CA THR A 216 -24.61 -21.46 -0.54
C THR A 216 -23.34 -21.10 0.24
N ALA A 217 -22.49 -20.23 -0.31
CA ALA A 217 -21.27 -19.78 0.35
C ALA A 217 -21.59 -18.98 1.62
N THR A 218 -21.15 -19.49 2.77
CA THR A 218 -21.30 -18.82 4.09
C THR A 218 -20.02 -18.10 4.53
N SER A 219 -18.89 -18.39 3.89
CA SER A 219 -17.60 -17.76 4.16
C SER A 219 -16.83 -17.51 2.88
N CYS A 220 -16.06 -16.43 2.85
CA CYS A 220 -15.16 -16.12 1.75
C CYS A 220 -13.99 -15.28 2.23
N CYS A 221 -12.78 -15.54 1.71
CA CYS A 221 -11.61 -14.70 1.95
C CYS A 221 -11.48 -13.71 0.79
N TRP A 222 -11.38 -12.42 1.07
CA TRP A 222 -11.16 -11.40 0.04
C TRP A 222 -9.74 -10.87 0.13
N LEU A 223 -9.08 -10.69 -1.01
CA LEU A 223 -7.86 -9.91 -1.08
C LEU A 223 -8.22 -8.47 -1.46
N VAL A 224 -8.07 -7.56 -0.49
CA VAL A 224 -8.36 -6.14 -0.65
C VAL A 224 -7.06 -5.37 -0.81
N ALA A 225 -7.00 -4.55 -1.85
CA ALA A 225 -5.99 -3.53 -2.05
C ALA A 225 -6.57 -2.15 -1.74
N ARG A 226 -5.82 -1.41 -0.95
CA ARG A 226 -5.94 0.04 -0.78
C ARG A 226 -4.54 0.55 -1.01
N GLY A 227 -4.27 1.68 -1.64
CA GLY A 227 -2.94 2.24 -1.35
C GLY A 227 -2.92 2.86 0.03
N ALA A 228 -1.76 2.81 0.65
CA ALA A 228 -1.56 3.61 1.84
C ALA A 228 -1.09 4.99 1.38
N LEU A 229 -1.88 6.03 1.65
CA LEU A 229 -1.28 7.35 1.84
C LEU A 229 -0.40 7.23 3.07
N MET A 230 0.86 7.65 2.93
CA MET A 230 1.64 7.87 4.11
C MET A 230 1.15 9.11 4.87
N PRO A 231 1.07 9.08 6.20
CA PRO A 231 0.77 10.29 6.98
C PRO A 231 1.89 11.32 6.76
N GLY A 232 1.54 12.51 6.27
CA GLY A 232 2.44 13.63 6.00
C GLY A 232 2.32 14.13 4.55
N GLY A 233 1.67 15.28 4.37
CA GLY A 233 1.43 15.87 3.05
C GLY A 233 2.71 16.05 2.22
N VAL A 234 2.53 15.84 0.92
CA VAL A 234 3.25 16.44 -0.23
C VAL A 234 4.75 16.14 -0.42
N VAL A 235 5.52 15.75 0.59
CA VAL A 235 6.96 15.50 0.41
C VAL A 235 7.22 14.01 0.20
N VAL A 236 8.09 13.68 -0.76
CA VAL A 236 8.66 12.36 -1.02
C VAL A 236 8.91 11.62 0.29
N GLN A 237 8.05 10.66 0.59
CA GLN A 237 8.06 10.03 1.90
C GLN A 237 9.17 9.00 1.97
N LYS A 238 10.13 9.24 2.88
CA LYS A 238 11.07 8.21 3.31
C LYS A 238 10.25 7.01 3.82
N PRO A 239 10.68 5.76 3.51
CA PRO A 239 10.03 4.59 4.08
C PRO A 239 9.97 4.70 5.61
N PRO A 240 8.97 4.06 6.28
CA PRO A 240 8.87 4.07 7.73
C PRO A 240 10.23 3.78 8.36
N PRO A 241 10.55 4.44 9.49
CA PRO A 241 11.82 4.25 10.14
C PRO A 241 12.02 2.76 10.42
N GLU A 242 13.21 2.28 10.09
CA GLU A 242 13.60 0.91 10.42
C GLU A 242 13.86 0.85 11.92
N VAL A 243 13.27 -0.14 12.58
CA VAL A 243 13.46 -0.35 14.02
C VAL A 243 14.18 -1.67 14.24
N ILE A 244 15.00 -1.71 15.29
CA ILE A 244 15.66 -2.94 15.73
C ILE A 244 14.98 -3.38 17.02
N CYS A 245 14.41 -4.58 17.00
CA CYS A 245 13.81 -5.23 18.16
C CYS A 245 14.75 -6.31 18.70
N GLY A 246 14.86 -6.41 20.03
CA GLY A 246 15.77 -7.33 20.72
C GLY A 246 16.95 -6.62 21.40
N PRO A 247 17.92 -7.39 21.94
CA PRO A 247 18.06 -8.83 21.80
C PRO A 247 16.96 -9.63 22.52
N PHE A 248 16.35 -10.57 21.80
CA PHE A 248 15.53 -11.63 22.38
C PHE A 248 16.47 -12.77 22.83
N ARG A 249 16.73 -12.85 24.13
CA ARG A 249 17.55 -13.92 24.73
C ARG A 249 16.65 -15.08 25.12
N LYS A 250 16.81 -16.23 24.46
CA LYS A 250 16.06 -17.45 24.75
C LYS A 250 16.75 -18.25 25.85
N ARG A 251 15.98 -18.74 26.80
CA ARG A 251 16.39 -19.81 27.72
C ARG A 251 16.01 -21.17 27.14
N ASP A 252 16.49 -22.24 27.78
CA ASP A 252 16.18 -23.61 27.35
C ASP A 252 14.66 -23.82 27.28
N GLY A 253 14.20 -24.23 26.09
CA GLY A 253 12.78 -24.45 25.79
C GLY A 253 11.95 -23.20 25.47
N GLU A 254 12.48 -21.99 25.69
CA GLU A 254 11.76 -20.76 25.33
C GLU A 254 11.73 -20.56 23.80
N LYS A 255 10.54 -20.24 23.27
CA LYS A 255 10.37 -19.88 21.86
C LYS A 255 10.22 -18.38 21.71
N LEU A 256 10.56 -17.90 20.52
CA LEU A 256 10.43 -16.48 20.18
C LEU A 256 8.95 -16.04 20.11
N GLY A 257 8.08 -16.92 19.59
CA GLY A 257 6.65 -16.65 19.44
C GLY A 257 6.31 -15.71 18.29
N ILE A 258 7.05 -15.82 17.18
CA ILE A 258 6.79 -15.06 15.96
C ILE A 258 6.74 -16.03 14.78
N ARG A 259 5.78 -15.82 13.89
CA ARG A 259 5.74 -16.45 12.57
C ARG A 259 6.06 -15.39 11.53
N ILE A 260 7.02 -15.67 10.66
CA ILE A 260 7.31 -14.86 9.48
C ILE A 260 7.05 -15.68 8.23
N GLY A 261 6.64 -15.02 7.15
CA GLY A 261 6.34 -15.66 5.86
C GLY A 261 6.48 -14.65 4.73
N ARG A 262 6.39 -15.08 3.48
CA ARG A 262 6.50 -14.13 2.36
C ARG A 262 5.36 -13.13 2.40
N ALA A 263 5.62 -11.92 1.92
CA ALA A 263 4.67 -10.81 1.94
C ALA A 263 3.33 -11.23 1.35
N MET A 264 3.34 -11.99 0.25
CA MET A 264 2.17 -12.45 -0.51
C MET A 264 1.58 -13.81 -0.09
N GLU A 265 2.15 -14.49 0.91
CA GLU A 265 1.59 -15.73 1.45
C GLU A 265 0.50 -15.43 2.47
N SER A 266 -0.57 -16.22 2.52
CA SER A 266 -1.61 -16.07 3.53
C SER A 266 -1.07 -16.33 4.96
N PRO A 267 -1.51 -15.57 5.99
CA PRO A 267 -2.45 -14.47 5.92
C PRO A 267 -1.81 -13.13 5.50
N LEU A 268 -2.54 -12.33 4.72
CA LEU A 268 -2.19 -10.93 4.42
C LEU A 268 -2.84 -9.99 5.44
N ARG A 269 -2.06 -9.49 6.41
CA ARG A 269 -2.59 -8.66 7.50
C ARG A 269 -2.25 -7.18 7.33
N GLY A 270 -2.64 -6.60 6.20
CA GLY A 270 -2.32 -5.21 5.88
C GLY A 270 -0.87 -5.00 5.49
N ALA A 271 -0.28 -5.99 4.81
CA ALA A 271 1.10 -5.92 4.33
C ALA A 271 1.22 -4.86 3.23
N LEU A 272 2.35 -4.17 3.19
CA LEU A 272 2.66 -3.26 2.10
C LEU A 272 3.54 -3.99 1.11
N VAL A 273 3.16 -3.95 -0.16
CA VAL A 273 3.98 -4.52 -1.21
C VAL A 273 4.76 -3.39 -1.84
N GLU A 274 6.03 -3.24 -1.44
CA GLU A 274 6.93 -2.31 -2.13
C GLU A 274 7.31 -2.87 -3.52
N PRO A 275 7.59 -2.02 -4.52
CA PRO A 275 8.21 -2.49 -5.76
C PRO A 275 9.46 -3.32 -5.46
N GLY A 276 9.55 -4.53 -6.02
CA GLY A 276 10.64 -5.48 -5.75
C GLY A 276 10.53 -6.27 -4.44
N CYS A 277 9.49 -6.06 -3.62
CA CYS A 277 9.25 -6.83 -2.39
C CYS A 277 8.46 -8.13 -2.61
N ALA A 278 8.38 -8.65 -3.83
CA ALA A 278 7.71 -9.94 -4.09
C ALA A 278 8.31 -11.10 -3.26
N GLY A 279 9.58 -10.99 -2.87
CA GLY A 279 10.28 -11.91 -1.95
C GLY A 279 10.45 -11.40 -0.52
N ALA A 280 9.86 -10.27 -0.14
CA ALA A 280 10.00 -9.73 1.21
C ALA A 280 9.35 -10.65 2.24
N MET A 281 9.95 -10.78 3.42
CA MET A 281 9.37 -11.50 4.55
C MET A 281 8.60 -10.52 5.42
N VAL A 282 7.45 -10.93 5.94
CA VAL A 282 6.64 -10.14 6.87
C VAL A 282 6.31 -10.92 8.12
N VAL A 283 6.05 -10.21 9.21
CA VAL A 283 5.52 -10.79 10.45
C VAL A 283 4.07 -11.19 10.20
N LYS A 284 3.78 -12.49 10.25
CA LYS A 284 2.43 -13.05 10.01
C LYS A 284 1.62 -13.16 11.29
N GLU A 285 2.29 -13.48 12.38
CA GLU A 285 1.63 -13.80 13.65
C GLU A 285 2.59 -13.53 14.81
N ILE A 286 2.04 -13.00 15.90
CA ILE A 286 2.71 -12.90 17.18
C ILE A 286 1.94 -13.76 18.19
N VAL A 287 2.60 -14.80 18.69
CA VAL A 287 1.98 -15.77 19.61
C VAL A 287 2.01 -15.20 21.03
N SER A 288 0.84 -15.05 21.64
CA SER A 288 0.73 -14.49 23.00
C SER A 288 1.45 -15.35 24.04
N GLY A 289 2.03 -14.70 25.05
CA GLY A 289 2.77 -15.31 26.15
C GLY A 289 4.25 -15.61 25.86
N PHE A 290 4.70 -15.50 24.62
CA PHE A 290 6.09 -15.78 24.22
C PHE A 290 6.99 -14.53 24.30
N LEU A 291 8.27 -14.69 23.92
CA LEU A 291 9.29 -13.63 24.07
C LEU A 291 8.93 -12.33 23.32
N VAL A 292 8.43 -12.42 22.09
CA VAL A 292 8.07 -11.23 21.29
C VAL A 292 6.86 -10.51 21.88
N ASP A 293 5.83 -11.24 22.33
CA ASP A 293 4.66 -10.63 23.00
C ASP A 293 5.08 -9.92 24.29
N ARG A 294 5.87 -10.59 25.15
CA ARG A 294 6.40 -9.98 26.38
C ARG A 294 7.29 -8.77 26.12
N TRP A 295 8.05 -8.77 25.01
CA TRP A 295 8.82 -7.60 24.59
C TRP A 295 7.90 -6.43 24.22
N ASN A 296 6.86 -6.68 23.42
CA ASN A 296 5.91 -5.66 22.98
C ASN A 296 5.15 -4.99 24.13
N GLN A 297 5.00 -5.69 25.26
CA GLN A 297 4.38 -5.17 26.47
C GLN A 297 5.28 -4.20 27.26
N ARG A 298 6.58 -4.11 26.94
CA ARG A 298 7.50 -3.20 27.63
C ARG A 298 7.25 -1.75 27.19
N PRO A 299 7.24 -0.79 28.12
CA PRO A 299 7.16 0.62 27.77
C PRO A 299 8.44 1.10 27.07
N GLY A 300 8.29 1.99 26.09
CA GLY A 300 9.42 2.67 25.44
C GLY A 300 10.28 1.83 24.48
N VAL A 301 9.97 0.55 24.25
CA VAL A 301 10.69 -0.26 23.27
C VAL A 301 9.98 -0.31 21.92
N PRO A 302 10.72 -0.38 20.80
CA PRO A 302 10.12 -0.64 19.50
C PRO A 302 9.36 -1.97 19.51
N ARG A 303 8.15 -1.99 18.97
CA ARG A 303 7.31 -3.19 18.94
C ARG A 303 7.48 -3.96 17.63
N VAL A 304 7.45 -5.28 17.74
CA VAL A 304 7.20 -6.17 16.60
C VAL A 304 5.71 -6.16 16.33
N ILE A 305 5.27 -5.88 15.10
CA ILE A 305 3.86 -5.75 14.75
C ILE A 305 3.56 -6.68 13.57
N GLU A 306 2.39 -7.33 13.57
CA GLU A 306 1.91 -8.09 12.42
C GLU A 306 1.83 -7.21 11.17
N GLY A 307 2.23 -7.74 10.02
CA GLY A 307 2.36 -7.00 8.76
C GLY A 307 3.68 -6.22 8.61
N ALA A 308 4.53 -6.13 9.66
CA ALA A 308 5.84 -5.49 9.54
C ALA A 308 6.75 -6.26 8.58
N VAL A 309 7.49 -5.53 7.73
CA VAL A 309 8.47 -6.12 6.82
C VAL A 309 9.75 -6.44 7.59
N VAL A 310 10.21 -7.68 7.50
CA VAL A 310 11.44 -8.16 8.10
C VAL A 310 12.60 -7.87 7.15
N LEU A 311 13.45 -6.92 7.55
CA LEU A 311 14.57 -6.46 6.74
C LEU A 311 15.84 -7.27 7.01
N SER A 312 16.04 -7.69 8.26
CA SER A 312 17.12 -8.61 8.63
C SER A 312 16.86 -9.31 9.95
N VAL A 313 17.47 -10.49 10.11
CA VAL A 313 17.52 -11.23 11.39
C VAL A 313 18.98 -11.46 11.75
N ASN A 314 19.41 -10.98 12.91
CA ASN A 314 20.82 -11.02 13.35
C ASN A 314 21.80 -10.42 12.32
N GLY A 315 21.38 -9.38 11.61
CA GLY A 315 22.16 -8.73 10.56
C GLY A 315 22.13 -9.44 9.21
N CYS A 316 21.70 -10.70 9.12
CA CYS A 316 21.50 -11.40 7.86
C CYS A 316 20.28 -10.84 7.13
N ARG A 317 20.45 -10.54 5.83
CA ARG A 317 19.40 -9.98 4.96
C ARG A 317 18.80 -11.00 4.00
N ASP A 318 19.33 -12.22 3.93
CA ASP A 318 18.80 -13.27 3.08
C ASP A 318 17.55 -13.91 3.73
N PRO A 319 16.36 -13.75 3.13
CA PRO A 319 15.13 -14.37 3.63
C PRO A 319 15.23 -15.88 3.84
N GLN A 320 16.01 -16.59 3.02
CA GLN A 320 16.15 -18.05 3.12
C GLN A 320 16.89 -18.47 4.41
N GLU A 321 17.75 -17.60 4.93
CA GLU A 321 18.46 -17.86 6.18
C GLU A 321 17.68 -17.44 7.43
N PHE A 322 16.58 -16.68 7.31
CA PHE A 322 15.90 -16.11 8.47
C PHE A 322 15.45 -17.19 9.46
N ALA A 323 14.97 -18.36 9.01
CA ALA A 323 14.60 -19.45 9.91
C ALA A 323 15.78 -19.92 10.78
N THR A 324 16.96 -20.09 10.18
CA THR A 324 18.21 -20.44 10.86
C THR A 324 18.66 -19.32 11.81
N GLN A 325 18.53 -18.07 11.41
CA GLN A 325 18.90 -16.94 12.26
C GLN A 325 17.95 -16.78 13.46
N LEU A 326 16.65 -17.01 13.25
CA LEU A 326 15.62 -16.99 14.27
C LEU A 326 15.74 -18.15 15.26
N SER A 327 16.47 -19.23 14.96
CA SER A 327 16.68 -20.35 15.89
C SER A 327 17.78 -20.09 16.91
N LYS A 328 18.69 -19.13 16.67
CA LYS A 328 19.82 -18.80 17.56
C LYS A 328 19.38 -18.40 18.99
N PRO A 329 20.27 -18.53 20.00
CA PRO A 329 19.96 -18.18 21.40
C PRO A 329 19.69 -16.69 21.65
N SER A 330 20.30 -15.82 20.84
CA SER A 330 20.08 -14.38 20.86
C SER A 330 19.63 -13.92 19.48
N VAL A 331 18.52 -13.20 19.41
CA VAL A 331 17.92 -12.75 18.16
C VAL A 331 17.71 -11.24 18.19
N HIS A 332 18.17 -10.56 17.14
CA HIS A 332 17.79 -9.19 16.81
C HIS A 332 17.00 -9.23 15.52
N ILE A 333 15.90 -8.49 15.44
CA ILE A 333 15.09 -8.39 14.22
C ILE A 333 15.05 -6.93 13.82
N ARG A 334 15.50 -6.62 12.61
CA ARG A 334 15.30 -5.31 12.00
C ARG A 334 14.01 -5.34 11.19
N LEU A 335 13.09 -4.45 11.54
CA LEU A 335 11.74 -4.40 10.99
C LEU A 335 11.45 -3.03 10.42
N ARG A 336 10.52 -2.99 9.48
CA ARG A 336 9.82 -1.78 9.05
C ARG A 336 8.34 -1.95 9.36
N ALA A 337 7.78 -1.06 10.16
CA ALA A 337 6.39 -1.14 10.57
C ALA A 337 5.43 -1.07 9.35
N PRO A 338 4.26 -1.73 9.41
CA PRO A 338 3.24 -1.56 8.39
C PRO A 338 2.67 -0.13 8.49
N ARG A 339 2.71 0.64 7.39
CA ARG A 339 2.37 2.08 7.34
C ARG A 339 0.96 2.39 7.86
N ALA A 340 0.01 1.45 7.77
CA ALA A 340 -1.37 1.63 8.24
C ALA A 340 -1.50 1.69 9.77
N ALA A 341 -0.50 1.22 10.55
CA ALA A 341 -0.57 1.23 12.01
C ALA A 341 -0.45 2.65 12.62
N LEU A 342 0.01 3.64 11.85
CA LEU A 342 0.34 4.98 12.37
C LEU A 342 -0.84 5.98 12.38
N GLY A 343 -2.04 5.63 11.91
CA GLY A 343 -3.04 6.65 11.54
C GLY A 343 -4.52 6.44 11.90
N ALA A 344 -4.90 5.48 12.74
CA ALA A 344 -6.32 5.33 13.11
C ALA A 344 -6.74 6.17 14.34
N ASP A 345 -5.84 6.39 15.29
CA ASP A 345 -6.13 7.15 16.50
C ASP A 345 -5.57 8.56 16.33
N GLY A 346 -6.28 9.42 15.60
CA GLY A 346 -5.96 10.85 15.43
C GLY A 346 -5.94 11.68 16.72
N ARG A 347 -5.71 11.06 17.87
CA ARG A 347 -5.61 11.65 19.21
C ARG A 347 -4.46 11.09 20.08
N GLY A 348 -3.53 10.30 19.54
CA GLY A 348 -2.54 9.60 20.39
C GLY A 348 -1.10 9.62 19.90
N GLY A 349 -0.35 10.66 20.28
CA GLY A 349 1.09 10.56 20.57
C GLY A 349 2.05 10.75 19.40
N SER A 350 2.55 11.98 19.25
CA SER A 350 3.88 12.24 18.68
C SER A 350 5.02 11.69 19.55
N ASP A 351 4.72 11.12 20.73
CA ASP A 351 5.71 10.65 21.71
C ASP A 351 6.41 9.32 21.37
N LEU A 352 6.05 8.64 20.28
CA LEU A 352 6.63 7.31 19.98
C LEU A 352 7.82 7.32 19.01
N LEU A 353 8.22 8.47 18.45
CA LEU A 353 9.35 8.54 17.52
C LEU A 353 10.31 9.73 17.69
N GLU A 354 10.18 10.57 18.72
CA GLU A 354 11.07 11.73 18.95
C GLU A 354 12.14 11.55 20.05
N VAL A 355 12.44 10.32 20.46
CA VAL A 355 13.61 10.05 21.30
C VAL A 355 14.50 9.00 20.65
N ILE A 356 15.38 9.45 19.72
CA ILE A 356 16.82 9.17 19.67
C ILE A 356 17.50 10.37 18.98
#